data_AF-A0A4V6JLD2-F1
#
_entry.id   AF-A0A4V6JLD2-F1
#
_cell.length_a   1.000
_cell.length_b   1.000
_cell.length_c   1.000
_cell.angle_alpha   90.00
_cell.angle_beta   90.00
_cell.angle_gamma   90.00
#
_symmetry.space_group_name_H-M   'P 1'
#
loop_
_entity.id
_entity.type
_entity.pdbx_description
1 polymer ?
#
loop_
_entity_poly.entity_id
_entity_poly.type
_entity_poly.pdbx_seq_one_letter_code
_entity_poly.pdbx_strand_id
1 'polypeptide(L)'
;MIVCNGYKDREYIRLALIGEKMGHKVYLVIEKMSEINIVLEEAERLNVVPRLGVRARLASQGSGKWQSSGGEKSKFGLAANQVLQLVEIMRERGRLDSIQLLHFHLGSQMANIRDIATGVRESARFYVELHKLGVNIQCFDVGGGLGVDYEGTRSKSDCSVNYGLNEYANNIIWAIGDACEENGLPHPTVITESGRAVTAHHTVLVSNIIGVERNEYTEATPPEDDAPRALQSMWETWIEMHEPGTRRSLREWLHDSQMDLHDIHTGYSSGAFSLQERAWAEQLYLNMCHEVQKQLDPSNRAHRPIIDELQERMADKMYVNFSLFQSMPDAWGIDQLFRSSRSKG
;
A
#
# COMPACT_ATOMS: atom_id res chain seq x y z
N MET A 1 -10.30 0.15 -28.08
CA MET A 1 -11.37 0.16 -27.08
C MET A 1 -11.02 1.24 -26.07
N ILE A 2 -12.00 2.01 -25.60
CA ILE A 2 -11.84 3.05 -24.58
C ILE A 2 -12.97 2.85 -23.56
N VAL A 3 -12.64 2.85 -22.28
CA VAL A 3 -13.62 2.75 -21.19
C VAL A 3 -13.60 4.05 -20.41
N CYS A 4 -14.75 4.70 -20.28
CA CYS A 4 -14.90 6.01 -19.64
C CYS A 4 -15.54 5.85 -18.26
N ASN A 5 -14.70 5.91 -17.23
CA ASN A 5 -15.08 5.94 -15.80
C ASN A 5 -14.94 7.38 -15.23
N GLY A 6 -15.35 7.56 -13.98
CA GLY A 6 -15.28 8.82 -13.24
C GLY A 6 -16.57 9.65 -13.27
N TYR A 7 -16.53 10.84 -12.67
CA TYR A 7 -17.67 11.76 -12.72
C TYR A 7 -17.79 12.37 -14.12
N LYS A 8 -19.00 12.32 -14.70
CA LYS A 8 -19.25 12.73 -16.09
C LYS A 8 -20.19 13.92 -16.13
N ASP A 9 -19.68 15.04 -16.64
CA ASP A 9 -20.50 16.19 -17.01
C ASP A 9 -20.92 16.11 -18.49
N ARG A 10 -21.64 17.14 -18.96
CA ARG A 10 -22.10 17.20 -20.36
C ARG A 10 -20.94 17.22 -21.36
N GLU A 11 -19.85 17.91 -21.05
CA GLU A 11 -18.71 18.03 -21.96
C GLU A 11 -18.00 16.69 -22.14
N TYR A 12 -17.72 15.99 -21.03
CA TYR A 12 -17.14 14.65 -21.07
C TYR A 12 -18.04 13.70 -21.89
N ILE A 13 -19.33 13.64 -21.60
CA ILE A 13 -20.26 12.77 -22.33
C ILE A 13 -20.23 13.06 -23.84
N ARG A 14 -20.26 14.33 -24.24
CA ARG A 14 -20.18 14.72 -25.64
C ARG A 14 -18.87 14.27 -26.29
N LEU A 15 -17.73 14.45 -25.62
CA LEU A 15 -16.42 14.02 -26.15
C LEU A 15 -16.35 12.50 -26.35
N ALA A 16 -16.88 11.74 -25.40
CA ALA A 16 -16.92 10.28 -25.52
C ALA A 16 -17.82 9.81 -26.68
N LEU A 17 -18.98 10.45 -26.87
CA LEU A 17 -19.87 10.17 -28.01
C LEU A 17 -19.24 10.58 -29.36
N ILE A 18 -18.50 11.69 -29.41
CA ILE A 18 -17.72 12.07 -30.60
C ILE A 18 -16.66 11.00 -30.90
N GLY A 19 -15.99 10.47 -29.87
CA GLY A 19 -15.04 9.36 -30.03
C GLY A 19 -15.65 8.10 -30.65
N GLU A 20 -16.86 7.70 -30.21
CA GLU A 20 -17.61 6.60 -30.86
C GLU A 20 -17.93 6.93 -32.32
N LYS A 21 -18.37 8.17 -32.60
CA LYS A 21 -18.66 8.65 -33.96
C LYS A 21 -17.43 8.64 -34.88
N MET A 22 -16.24 8.83 -34.32
CA MET A 22 -14.96 8.76 -35.04
C MET A 22 -14.50 7.32 -35.33
N GLY A 23 -15.24 6.30 -34.87
CA GLY A 23 -14.95 4.89 -35.13
C GLY A 23 -14.21 4.16 -34.00
N HIS A 24 -13.94 4.83 -32.87
CA HIS A 24 -13.49 4.12 -31.68
C HIS A 24 -14.65 3.33 -31.06
N LYS A 25 -14.33 2.26 -30.31
CA LYS A 25 -15.30 1.58 -29.43
C LYS A 25 -15.17 2.16 -28.03
N VAL A 26 -16.06 3.10 -27.69
CA VAL A 26 -16.06 3.88 -26.44
C VAL A 26 -17.19 3.42 -25.55
N TYR A 27 -16.87 2.75 -24.44
CA TYR A 27 -17.84 2.35 -23.43
C TYR A 27 -17.99 3.46 -22.40
N LEU A 28 -19.18 4.04 -22.32
CA LEU A 28 -19.52 5.04 -21.31
C LEU A 28 -20.16 4.34 -20.11
N VAL A 29 -19.40 4.14 -19.05
CA VAL A 29 -19.84 3.36 -17.89
C VAL A 29 -20.73 4.23 -17.00
N ILE A 30 -22.00 3.87 -16.86
CA ILE A 30 -22.93 4.57 -15.97
C ILE A 30 -22.57 4.24 -14.52
N GLU A 31 -22.16 5.26 -13.78
CA GLU A 31 -21.75 5.16 -12.38
C GLU A 31 -22.68 5.93 -11.45
N LYS A 32 -23.52 6.81 -12.00
CA LYS A 32 -24.59 7.52 -11.29
C LYS A 32 -25.84 7.57 -12.15
N MET A 33 -27.02 7.37 -11.54
CA MET A 33 -28.30 7.41 -12.27
C MET A 33 -28.57 8.74 -12.98
N SER A 34 -28.04 9.86 -12.50
CA SER A 34 -28.21 11.15 -13.16
C SER A 34 -27.51 11.23 -14.53
N GLU A 35 -26.50 10.37 -14.78
CA GLU A 35 -25.72 10.38 -16.02
C GLU A 35 -26.55 9.92 -17.23
N ILE A 36 -27.44 8.93 -17.06
CA ILE A 36 -28.15 8.31 -18.19
C ILE A 36 -29.00 9.30 -18.98
N ASN A 37 -29.66 10.24 -18.29
CA ASN A 37 -30.48 11.26 -18.94
C ASN A 37 -29.65 12.17 -19.84
N ILE A 38 -28.47 12.56 -19.36
CA ILE A 38 -27.54 13.42 -20.11
C ILE A 38 -26.99 12.65 -21.31
N VAL A 39 -26.62 11.39 -21.12
CA VAL A 39 -26.09 10.54 -22.19
C VAL A 39 -27.10 10.37 -23.32
N LEU A 40 -28.36 10.09 -22.99
CA LEU A 40 -29.41 9.92 -23.98
C LEU A 40 -29.73 11.22 -24.74
N GLU A 41 -29.79 12.35 -24.03
CA GLU A 41 -30.02 13.66 -24.66
C GLU A 41 -28.88 14.03 -25.62
N GLU A 42 -27.63 13.90 -25.19
CA GLU A 42 -26.48 14.26 -26.03
C GLU A 42 -26.27 13.26 -27.17
N ALA A 43 -26.59 11.97 -26.96
CA ALA A 43 -26.57 10.96 -28.02
C ALA A 43 -27.58 11.26 -29.14
N GLU A 44 -28.79 11.69 -28.79
CA GLU A 44 -29.79 12.14 -29.74
C GLU A 44 -29.34 13.40 -30.48
N ARG A 45 -28.80 14.39 -29.77
CA ARG A 45 -28.29 15.65 -30.37
C ARG A 45 -27.14 15.41 -31.36
N LEU A 46 -26.25 14.47 -31.05
CA LEU A 46 -25.11 14.13 -31.91
C LEU A 46 -25.44 13.08 -32.99
N ASN A 47 -26.65 12.50 -32.93
CA ASN A 47 -27.10 11.38 -33.74
C ASN A 47 -26.10 10.20 -33.69
N VAL A 48 -25.81 9.73 -32.48
CA VAL A 48 -24.89 8.61 -32.20
C VAL A 48 -25.64 7.57 -31.37
N VAL A 49 -25.46 6.28 -31.68
CA VAL A 49 -25.93 5.20 -30.81
C VAL A 49 -24.88 5.02 -29.71
N PRO A 50 -25.21 5.30 -28.43
CA PRO A 50 -24.23 5.24 -27.36
C PRO A 50 -23.91 3.77 -27.03
N ARG A 51 -22.65 3.49 -26.73
CA ARG A 51 -22.21 2.21 -26.17
C ARG A 51 -22.01 2.38 -24.68
N LEU A 52 -22.80 1.69 -23.88
CA LEU A 52 -22.89 1.87 -22.45
C LEU A 52 -22.31 0.69 -21.69
N GLY A 53 -21.69 1.01 -20.56
CA GLY A 53 -21.46 0.06 -19.48
C GLY A 53 -22.29 0.41 -18.25
N VAL A 54 -22.41 -0.52 -17.32
CA VAL A 54 -22.99 -0.27 -16.00
C VAL A 54 -21.99 -0.68 -14.93
N ARG A 55 -21.69 0.22 -13.99
CA ARG A 55 -20.92 -0.12 -12.80
C ARG A 55 -21.86 -0.57 -11.70
N ALA A 56 -21.86 -1.85 -11.34
CA ALA A 56 -22.66 -2.35 -10.22
C ALA A 56 -21.94 -2.12 -8.88
N ARG A 57 -22.68 -1.73 -7.84
CA ARG A 57 -22.17 -1.79 -6.46
C ARG A 57 -22.34 -3.19 -5.92
N LEU A 58 -21.26 -3.72 -5.35
CA LEU A 58 -21.22 -5.02 -4.71
C LEU A 58 -21.44 -4.87 -3.20
N ALA A 59 -22.14 -5.84 -2.63
CA ALA A 59 -22.23 -6.00 -1.18
C ALA A 59 -20.92 -6.57 -0.62
N SER A 60 -20.23 -7.42 -1.39
CA SER A 60 -18.88 -7.88 -1.04
C SER A 60 -17.86 -6.74 -1.10
N GLN A 61 -16.98 -6.68 -0.08
CA GLN A 61 -15.94 -5.66 0.04
C GLN A 61 -14.55 -6.29 0.09
N GLY A 62 -13.57 -5.58 -0.48
CA GLY A 62 -12.15 -5.83 -0.23
C GLY A 62 -11.71 -5.28 1.13
N SER A 63 -10.71 -5.91 1.73
CA SER A 63 -10.03 -5.41 2.93
C SER A 63 -8.80 -4.56 2.59
N GLY A 64 -8.44 -3.58 3.44
CA GLY A 64 -7.17 -2.82 3.35
C GLY A 64 -7.31 -1.31 3.06
N LYS A 65 -6.17 -0.66 2.83
CA LYS A 65 -6.02 0.82 2.69
C LYS A 65 -6.90 1.44 1.58
N TRP A 66 -7.36 0.64 0.61
CA TRP A 66 -8.14 1.08 -0.55
C TRP A 66 -9.63 0.73 -0.47
N GLN A 67 -10.14 0.26 0.68
CA GLN A 67 -11.53 -0.20 0.85
C GLN A 67 -12.58 0.86 0.44
N SER A 68 -12.30 2.15 0.61
CA SER A 68 -13.23 3.25 0.27
C SER A 68 -13.49 3.41 -1.24
N SER A 69 -12.65 2.79 -2.07
CA SER A 69 -12.77 2.83 -3.55
C SER A 69 -13.65 1.73 -4.14
N GLY A 70 -14.07 0.73 -3.35
CA GLY A 70 -14.87 -0.42 -3.77
C GLY A 70 -16.06 -0.73 -2.85
N GLY A 71 -16.95 -1.62 -3.30
CA GLY A 71 -18.10 -2.12 -2.53
C GLY A 71 -19.17 -1.07 -2.17
N GLU A 72 -19.98 -1.38 -1.15
CA GLU A 72 -21.18 -0.59 -0.78
C GLU A 72 -20.91 0.89 -0.45
N LYS A 73 -19.76 1.20 0.19
CA LYS A 73 -19.34 2.56 0.58
C LYS A 73 -18.70 3.36 -0.57
N SER A 74 -18.58 2.76 -1.77
CA SER A 74 -18.02 3.42 -2.94
C SER A 74 -18.85 4.65 -3.32
N LYS A 75 -18.16 5.74 -3.69
CA LYS A 75 -18.78 6.96 -4.24
C LYS A 75 -19.38 6.75 -5.64
N PHE A 76 -19.04 5.64 -6.30
CA PHE A 76 -19.41 5.32 -7.68
C PHE A 76 -20.05 3.93 -7.78
N GLY A 77 -20.88 3.78 -8.80
CA GLY A 77 -21.65 2.57 -9.09
C GLY A 77 -23.12 2.72 -8.74
N LEU A 78 -23.94 1.87 -9.33
CA LEU A 78 -25.37 1.80 -9.13
C LEU A 78 -25.71 0.70 -8.11
N ALA A 79 -26.60 1.03 -7.18
CA ALA A 79 -27.22 0.01 -6.33
C ALA A 79 -28.14 -0.90 -7.18
N ALA A 80 -28.48 -2.09 -6.67
CA ALA A 80 -29.28 -3.07 -7.42
C ALA A 80 -30.61 -2.50 -7.96
N ASN A 81 -31.31 -1.70 -7.16
CA ASN A 81 -32.53 -1.01 -7.59
C ASN A 81 -32.28 -0.01 -8.74
N GLN A 82 -31.16 0.70 -8.71
CA GLN A 82 -30.77 1.63 -9.75
C GLN A 82 -30.38 0.91 -11.05
N VAL A 83 -29.74 -0.27 -10.96
CA VAL A 83 -29.47 -1.11 -12.12
C VAL A 83 -30.79 -1.53 -12.79
N LEU A 84 -31.79 -1.98 -12.02
CA LEU A 84 -33.11 -2.31 -12.56
C LEU A 84 -33.79 -1.09 -13.21
N GLN A 85 -33.72 0.08 -12.57
CA GLN A 85 -34.24 1.33 -13.15
C GLN A 85 -33.55 1.69 -14.47
N LEU A 86 -32.22 1.54 -14.55
CA LEU A 86 -31.47 1.77 -15.79
C LEU A 86 -31.95 0.83 -16.90
N VAL A 87 -32.13 -0.45 -16.61
CA VAL A 87 -32.66 -1.42 -17.58
C VAL A 87 -34.05 -1.02 -18.04
N GLU A 88 -34.94 -0.60 -17.14
CA GLU A 88 -36.29 -0.18 -17.52
C GLU A 88 -36.29 1.07 -18.41
N ILE A 89 -35.53 2.11 -18.03
CA ILE A 89 -35.37 3.34 -18.84
C ILE A 89 -34.88 3.00 -20.25
N MET A 90 -33.92 2.08 -20.36
CA MET A 90 -33.36 1.68 -21.66
C MET A 90 -34.33 0.78 -22.44
N ARG A 91 -35.16 -0.01 -21.77
CA ARG A 91 -36.23 -0.81 -22.38
C ARG A 91 -37.33 0.07 -22.97
N GLU A 92 -37.83 1.04 -22.20
CA GLU A 92 -38.86 1.99 -22.64
C GLU A 92 -38.42 2.78 -23.89
N ARG A 93 -37.12 3.07 -24.01
CA ARG A 93 -36.54 3.74 -25.17
C ARG A 93 -36.11 2.81 -26.30
N GLY A 94 -36.30 1.50 -26.17
CA GLY A 94 -35.90 0.51 -27.18
C GLY A 94 -34.39 0.45 -27.42
N ARG A 95 -33.58 0.69 -26.38
CA ARG A 95 -32.11 0.80 -26.46
C ARG A 95 -31.36 -0.19 -25.56
N LEU A 96 -31.98 -1.29 -25.13
CA LEU A 96 -31.31 -2.29 -24.26
C LEU A 96 -29.97 -2.79 -24.83
N ASP A 97 -29.88 -2.94 -26.16
CA ASP A 97 -28.65 -3.35 -26.86
C ASP A 97 -27.48 -2.36 -26.71
N SER A 98 -27.74 -1.15 -26.24
CA SER A 98 -26.69 -0.17 -25.93
C SER A 98 -25.91 -0.54 -24.66
N ILE A 99 -26.52 -1.25 -23.71
CA ILE A 99 -25.83 -1.72 -22.50
C ILE A 99 -25.08 -3.01 -22.83
N GLN A 100 -23.76 -2.93 -22.90
CA GLN A 100 -22.92 -4.03 -23.40
C GLN A 100 -21.79 -4.42 -22.46
N LEU A 101 -21.54 -3.64 -21.40
CA LEU A 101 -20.43 -3.86 -20.48
C LEU A 101 -20.92 -3.84 -19.03
N LEU A 102 -20.60 -4.88 -18.27
CA LEU A 102 -20.74 -4.91 -16.82
C LEU A 102 -19.38 -4.62 -16.21
N HIS A 103 -19.31 -3.58 -15.38
CA HIS A 103 -18.08 -3.16 -14.69
C HIS A 103 -18.26 -3.28 -13.18
N PHE A 104 -17.19 -3.66 -12.49
CA PHE A 104 -17.07 -3.51 -11.05
C PHE A 104 -15.62 -3.24 -10.67
N HIS A 105 -15.42 -2.68 -9.49
CA HIS A 105 -14.09 -2.35 -8.99
C HIS A 105 -14.02 -2.61 -7.49
N LEU A 106 -13.15 -3.55 -7.10
CA LEU A 106 -12.97 -3.95 -5.70
C LEU A 106 -12.01 -3.02 -4.94
N GLY A 107 -11.22 -2.23 -5.67
CA GLY A 107 -10.19 -1.35 -5.15
C GLY A 107 -8.81 -1.70 -5.70
N SER A 108 -7.82 -0.85 -5.41
CA SER A 108 -6.42 -1.11 -5.74
C SER A 108 -5.76 -2.03 -4.71
N GLN A 109 -4.74 -2.78 -5.13
CA GLN A 109 -3.86 -3.58 -4.24
C GLN A 109 -4.67 -4.55 -3.37
N MET A 110 -5.45 -5.44 -3.99
CA MET A 110 -6.18 -6.48 -3.24
C MET A 110 -5.16 -7.49 -2.72
N ALA A 111 -4.93 -7.52 -1.40
CA ALA A 111 -3.94 -8.40 -0.78
C ALA A 111 -4.39 -9.87 -0.70
N ASN A 112 -5.71 -10.12 -0.74
CA ASN A 112 -6.30 -11.43 -0.50
C ASN A 112 -7.11 -11.95 -1.70
N ILE A 113 -6.74 -13.11 -2.22
CA ILE A 113 -7.43 -13.74 -3.35
C ILE A 113 -8.91 -14.06 -3.08
N ARG A 114 -9.26 -14.37 -1.83
CA ARG A 114 -10.66 -14.69 -1.47
C ARG A 114 -11.60 -13.50 -1.65
N ASP A 115 -11.09 -12.28 -1.43
CA ASP A 115 -11.87 -11.06 -1.58
C ASP A 115 -12.19 -10.85 -3.09
N ILE A 116 -11.21 -11.11 -3.96
CA ILE A 116 -11.37 -11.09 -5.42
C ILE A 116 -12.38 -12.15 -5.88
N ALA A 117 -12.20 -13.40 -5.46
CA ALA A 117 -13.09 -14.50 -5.81
C ALA A 117 -14.54 -14.26 -5.34
N THR A 118 -14.73 -13.59 -4.20
CA THR A 118 -16.07 -13.24 -3.70
C THR A 118 -16.71 -12.15 -4.55
N GLY A 119 -15.96 -11.08 -4.85
CA GLY A 119 -16.44 -9.98 -5.70
C GLY A 119 -16.77 -10.42 -7.13
N VAL A 120 -15.95 -11.27 -7.73
CA VAL A 120 -16.21 -11.79 -9.09
C VAL A 120 -17.45 -12.70 -9.09
N ARG A 121 -17.61 -13.58 -8.09
CA ARG A 121 -18.80 -14.45 -8.01
C ARG A 121 -20.09 -13.66 -7.88
N GLU A 122 -20.11 -12.61 -7.05
CA GLU A 122 -21.27 -11.72 -6.94
C GLU A 122 -21.54 -11.02 -8.28
N SER A 123 -20.50 -10.49 -8.93
CA SER A 123 -20.62 -9.80 -10.22
C SER A 123 -21.07 -10.73 -11.35
N ALA A 124 -20.63 -11.99 -11.34
CA ALA A 124 -21.09 -13.01 -12.29
C ALA A 124 -22.60 -13.28 -12.14
N ARG A 125 -23.15 -13.19 -10.92
CA ARG A 125 -24.61 -13.22 -10.72
C ARG A 125 -25.30 -12.01 -11.33
N PHE A 126 -24.75 -10.81 -11.20
CA PHE A 126 -25.28 -9.63 -11.91
C PHE A 126 -25.30 -9.83 -13.44
N TYR A 127 -24.24 -10.42 -14.01
CA TYR A 127 -24.21 -10.75 -15.44
C TYR A 127 -25.37 -11.68 -15.84
N VAL A 128 -25.57 -12.77 -15.09
CA VAL A 128 -26.66 -13.73 -15.34
C VAL A 128 -28.04 -13.06 -15.23
N GLU A 129 -28.28 -12.28 -14.17
CA GLU A 129 -29.58 -11.64 -13.96
C GLU A 129 -29.87 -10.54 -14.99
N LEU A 130 -28.85 -9.80 -15.46
CA LEU A 130 -29.01 -8.83 -16.54
C LEU A 130 -29.38 -9.50 -17.87
N HIS A 131 -28.78 -10.65 -18.19
CA HIS A 131 -29.16 -11.46 -19.35
C HIS A 131 -30.61 -11.93 -19.26
N LYS A 132 -31.08 -12.38 -18.10
CA LYS A 132 -32.49 -12.74 -17.88
C LYS A 132 -33.46 -11.58 -18.10
N LEU A 133 -33.02 -10.35 -17.87
CA LEU A 133 -33.79 -9.13 -18.13
C LEU A 133 -33.77 -8.69 -19.61
N GLY A 134 -33.07 -9.44 -20.47
CA GLY A 134 -32.94 -9.20 -21.91
C GLY A 134 -31.76 -8.29 -22.28
N VAL A 135 -30.84 -8.00 -21.37
CA VAL A 135 -29.65 -7.19 -21.66
C VAL A 135 -28.54 -8.07 -22.19
N ASN A 136 -28.05 -7.78 -23.40
CA ASN A 136 -26.95 -8.52 -24.00
C ASN A 136 -25.58 -7.95 -23.58
N ILE A 137 -25.13 -8.30 -22.37
CA ILE A 137 -23.79 -7.93 -21.90
C ILE A 137 -22.73 -8.77 -22.63
N GLN A 138 -21.79 -8.10 -23.28
CA GLN A 138 -20.71 -8.71 -24.07
C GLN A 138 -19.36 -8.63 -23.36
N CYS A 139 -19.19 -7.64 -22.48
CA CYS A 139 -17.95 -7.39 -21.75
C CYS A 139 -18.17 -7.51 -20.25
N PHE A 140 -17.31 -8.28 -19.59
CA PHE A 140 -17.26 -8.45 -18.15
C PHE A 140 -15.94 -7.87 -17.64
N ASP A 141 -16.02 -6.65 -17.14
CA ASP A 141 -14.86 -5.88 -16.69
C ASP A 141 -14.74 -5.96 -15.17
N VAL A 142 -13.66 -6.63 -14.73
CA VAL A 142 -13.37 -6.82 -13.31
C VAL A 142 -12.65 -5.63 -12.66
N GLY A 143 -12.37 -4.59 -13.46
CA GLY A 143 -11.59 -3.44 -13.04
C GLY A 143 -10.14 -3.83 -12.70
N GLY A 144 -9.53 -3.05 -11.82
CA GLY A 144 -8.20 -3.31 -11.30
C GLY A 144 -8.18 -4.26 -10.12
N GLY A 145 -7.20 -4.06 -9.23
CA GLY A 145 -7.10 -4.79 -7.96
C GLY A 145 -6.07 -5.92 -7.95
N LEU A 146 -5.58 -6.38 -9.10
CA LEU A 146 -4.37 -7.21 -9.17
C LEU A 146 -3.22 -6.48 -8.46
N GLY A 147 -2.85 -7.01 -7.30
CA GLY A 147 -1.83 -6.40 -6.44
C GLY A 147 -0.42 -6.81 -6.84
N VAL A 148 0.54 -6.10 -6.25
CA VAL A 148 1.98 -6.33 -6.44
C VAL A 148 2.61 -6.64 -5.10
N ASP A 149 3.50 -7.63 -5.08
CA ASP A 149 4.26 -7.98 -3.87
C ASP A 149 5.47 -7.05 -3.72
N TYR A 150 5.32 -5.97 -2.94
CA TYR A 150 6.40 -5.01 -2.69
C TYR A 150 7.37 -5.48 -1.59
N GLU A 151 6.91 -6.35 -0.69
CA GLU A 151 7.72 -6.90 0.40
C GLU A 151 8.54 -8.12 -0.04
N GLY A 152 8.06 -8.85 -1.04
CA GLY A 152 8.63 -10.13 -1.47
C GLY A 152 8.25 -11.30 -0.55
N THR A 153 7.23 -11.13 0.31
CA THR A 153 6.84 -12.11 1.33
C THR A 153 5.72 -13.04 0.88
N ARG A 154 5.03 -12.72 -0.23
CA ARG A 154 3.80 -13.39 -0.67
C ARG A 154 2.78 -13.62 0.47
N SER A 155 2.67 -12.62 1.33
CA SER A 155 1.79 -12.66 2.50
C SER A 155 0.54 -11.80 2.29
N LYS A 156 -0.44 -11.96 3.19
CA LYS A 156 -1.62 -11.11 3.28
C LYS A 156 -1.31 -9.87 4.13
N SER A 157 -0.36 -9.03 3.67
CA SER A 157 -0.05 -7.73 4.26
C SER A 157 -0.51 -6.60 3.34
N ASP A 158 -0.50 -5.36 3.83
CA ASP A 158 -0.96 -4.19 3.06
C ASP A 158 -0.10 -3.90 1.82
N CYS A 159 1.19 -4.25 1.86
CA CYS A 159 2.13 -4.04 0.74
C CYS A 159 2.51 -5.35 0.02
N SER A 160 1.79 -6.44 0.28
CA SER A 160 2.00 -7.75 -0.37
C SER A 160 0.68 -8.30 -0.93
N VAL A 161 0.77 -9.44 -1.62
CA VAL A 161 -0.37 -10.25 -2.05
C VAL A 161 -0.15 -11.72 -1.70
N ASN A 162 -1.22 -12.44 -1.36
CA ASN A 162 -1.16 -13.87 -1.06
C ASN A 162 -1.41 -14.79 -2.26
N TYR A 163 -1.32 -14.27 -3.49
CA TYR A 163 -1.64 -15.00 -4.72
C TYR A 163 -0.68 -14.66 -5.86
N GLY A 164 -0.61 -15.56 -6.84
CA GLY A 164 0.11 -15.35 -8.09
C GLY A 164 -0.79 -14.85 -9.23
N LEU A 165 -0.16 -14.42 -10.34
CA LEU A 165 -0.87 -13.97 -11.54
C LEU A 165 -1.83 -15.04 -12.09
N ASN A 166 -1.38 -16.29 -12.18
CA ASN A 166 -2.20 -17.40 -12.69
C ASN A 166 -3.40 -17.69 -11.77
N GLU A 167 -3.20 -17.60 -10.46
CA GLU A 167 -4.28 -17.81 -9.49
C GLU A 167 -5.34 -16.72 -9.59
N TYR A 168 -4.93 -15.45 -9.76
CA TYR A 168 -5.84 -14.34 -10.05
C TYR A 168 -6.65 -14.58 -11.32
N ALA A 169 -5.98 -14.91 -12.44
CA ALA A 169 -6.63 -15.18 -13.71
C ALA A 169 -7.62 -16.36 -13.61
N ASN A 170 -7.19 -17.47 -13.00
CA ASN A 170 -8.04 -18.64 -12.80
C ASN A 170 -9.29 -18.30 -11.99
N ASN A 171 -9.15 -17.60 -10.85
CA ASN A 171 -10.31 -17.25 -10.02
C ASN A 171 -11.33 -16.39 -10.78
N ILE A 172 -10.89 -15.50 -11.67
CA ILE A 172 -11.79 -14.70 -12.49
C ILE A 172 -12.49 -15.55 -13.53
N ILE A 173 -11.72 -16.29 -14.33
CA ILE A 173 -12.24 -17.06 -15.47
C ILE A 173 -13.18 -18.17 -14.99
N TRP A 174 -12.84 -18.90 -13.94
CA TRP A 174 -13.70 -19.94 -13.39
C TRP A 174 -15.01 -19.36 -12.84
N ALA A 175 -14.95 -18.25 -12.09
CA ALA A 175 -16.16 -17.68 -11.50
C ALA A 175 -17.19 -17.20 -12.54
N ILE A 176 -16.75 -16.57 -13.63
CA ILE A 176 -17.66 -16.19 -14.72
C ILE A 176 -18.04 -17.39 -15.60
N GLY A 177 -17.10 -18.30 -15.86
CA GLY A 177 -17.32 -19.51 -16.65
C GLY A 177 -18.39 -20.41 -16.06
N ASP A 178 -18.24 -20.78 -14.78
CA ASP A 178 -19.22 -21.63 -14.07
C ASP A 178 -20.61 -20.98 -14.07
N ALA A 179 -20.69 -19.67 -13.80
CA ALA A 179 -21.95 -18.95 -13.83
C ALA A 179 -22.61 -18.93 -15.22
N CYS A 180 -21.82 -18.88 -16.29
CA CYS A 180 -22.33 -18.96 -17.66
C CYS A 180 -22.83 -20.37 -17.99
N GLU A 181 -22.04 -21.41 -17.68
CA GLU A 181 -22.39 -22.81 -17.94
C GLU A 181 -23.67 -23.23 -17.18
N GLU A 182 -23.77 -22.89 -15.90
CA GLU A 182 -24.95 -23.18 -15.06
C GLU A 182 -26.25 -22.61 -15.62
N ASN A 183 -26.18 -21.50 -16.35
CA ASN A 183 -27.34 -20.77 -16.86
C ASN A 183 -27.47 -20.85 -18.39
N GLY A 184 -26.62 -21.63 -19.07
CA GLY A 184 -26.62 -21.76 -20.53
C GLY A 184 -26.37 -20.44 -21.28
N LEU A 185 -25.55 -19.54 -20.70
CA LEU A 185 -25.23 -18.23 -21.26
C LEU A 185 -23.92 -18.24 -22.04
N PRO A 186 -23.73 -17.35 -23.03
CA PRO A 186 -22.46 -17.20 -23.70
C PRO A 186 -21.40 -16.64 -22.76
N HIS A 187 -20.14 -17.04 -22.97
CA HIS A 187 -19.01 -16.50 -22.21
C HIS A 187 -18.71 -15.06 -22.69
N PRO A 188 -18.70 -14.05 -21.79
CA PRO A 188 -18.40 -12.68 -22.17
C PRO A 188 -16.89 -12.49 -22.38
N THR A 189 -16.53 -11.41 -23.08
CA THR A 189 -15.14 -10.94 -23.12
C THR A 189 -14.75 -10.42 -21.74
N VAL A 190 -13.73 -11.02 -21.11
CA VAL A 190 -13.22 -10.59 -19.80
C VAL A 190 -12.20 -9.47 -19.99
N ILE A 191 -12.38 -8.38 -19.24
CA ILE A 191 -11.50 -7.22 -19.22
C ILE A 191 -10.95 -7.02 -17.80
N THR A 192 -9.70 -6.60 -17.69
CA THR A 192 -9.10 -6.13 -16.44
C THR A 192 -8.34 -4.83 -16.65
N GLU A 193 -8.44 -3.92 -15.69
CA GLU A 193 -7.78 -2.61 -15.65
C GLU A 193 -6.58 -2.63 -14.69
N SER A 194 -5.73 -3.66 -14.81
CA SER A 194 -4.61 -3.94 -13.90
C SER A 194 -3.40 -2.99 -14.06
N GLY A 195 -3.63 -1.68 -13.91
CA GLY A 195 -2.62 -0.63 -14.12
C GLY A 195 -1.38 -0.78 -13.23
N ARG A 196 -1.57 -0.94 -11.91
CA ARG A 196 -0.46 -1.11 -10.96
C ARG A 196 0.42 -2.31 -11.31
N ALA A 197 -0.18 -3.42 -11.71
CA ALA A 197 0.56 -4.64 -12.04
C ALA A 197 1.48 -4.45 -13.25
N VAL A 198 1.06 -3.67 -14.25
CA VAL A 198 1.87 -3.41 -15.45
C VAL A 198 2.93 -2.33 -15.23
N THR A 199 2.69 -1.34 -14.36
CA THR A 199 3.62 -0.23 -14.15
C THR A 199 4.51 -0.35 -12.92
N ALA A 200 4.30 -1.26 -11.97
CA ALA A 200 5.04 -1.21 -10.70
C ALA A 200 6.57 -1.36 -10.85
N HIS A 201 7.05 -2.20 -11.76
CA HIS A 201 8.47 -2.60 -11.82
C HIS A 201 9.28 -1.95 -12.95
N HIS A 202 8.67 -1.10 -13.79
CA HIS A 202 9.33 -0.58 -14.99
C HIS A 202 10.26 0.62 -14.74
N THR A 203 10.21 1.22 -13.55
CA THR A 203 10.99 2.41 -13.19
C THR A 203 11.76 2.16 -11.90
N VAL A 204 13.00 2.64 -11.85
CA VAL A 204 13.86 2.60 -10.66
C VAL A 204 14.35 4.01 -10.36
N LEU A 205 14.20 4.44 -9.10
CA LEU A 205 14.81 5.68 -8.62
C LEU A 205 16.24 5.40 -8.17
N VAL A 206 17.21 6.08 -8.80
CA VAL A 206 18.64 5.98 -8.44
C VAL A 206 19.10 7.36 -7.99
N SER A 207 19.75 7.40 -6.82
CA SER A 207 20.38 8.61 -6.29
C SER A 207 21.62 8.24 -5.47
N ASN A 208 22.45 9.24 -5.18
CA ASN A 208 23.67 9.09 -4.40
C ASN A 208 23.46 9.44 -2.91
N ILE A 209 24.33 8.90 -2.07
CA ILE A 209 24.47 9.31 -0.68
C ILE A 209 25.36 10.56 -0.65
N ILE A 210 24.87 11.65 -0.07
CA ILE A 210 25.59 12.93 0.04
C ILE A 210 26.20 13.15 1.42
N GLY A 211 25.72 12.44 2.43
CA GLY A 211 26.22 12.52 3.79
C GLY A 211 25.94 11.24 4.55
N VAL A 212 26.83 10.92 5.47
CA VAL A 212 26.64 9.83 6.43
C VAL A 212 27.00 10.37 7.80
N GLU A 213 26.05 10.33 8.73
CA GLU A 213 26.34 10.48 10.15
C GLU A 213 26.60 9.08 10.71
N ARG A 214 27.82 8.87 11.17
CA ARG A 214 28.24 7.67 11.87
C ARG A 214 28.54 8.02 13.32
N ASN A 215 28.29 7.07 14.20
CA ASN A 215 28.82 7.17 15.54
C ASN A 215 30.35 7.05 15.46
N GLU A 216 31.04 8.07 15.96
CA GLU A 216 32.48 8.04 16.15
C GLU A 216 32.75 7.51 17.55
N TYR A 217 33.65 6.52 17.65
CA TYR A 217 34.08 5.96 18.93
C TYR A 217 35.41 6.59 19.28
N THR A 218 35.43 7.36 20.37
CA THR A 218 36.65 7.99 20.88
C THR A 218 37.23 7.17 22.01
N GLU A 219 38.54 7.32 22.26
CA GLU A 219 39.14 6.72 23.45
C GLU A 219 38.49 7.30 24.70
N ALA A 220 38.05 6.42 25.60
CA ALA A 220 37.38 6.82 26.83
C ALA A 220 38.43 7.29 27.86
N THR A 221 38.28 8.52 28.36
CA THR A 221 39.16 9.09 29.39
C THR A 221 38.47 9.10 30.75
N PRO A 222 39.21 8.93 31.86
CA PRO A 222 38.64 9.04 33.19
C PRO A 222 38.03 10.44 33.42
N PRO A 223 36.94 10.54 34.20
CA PRO A 223 36.41 11.83 34.62
C PRO A 223 37.38 12.49 35.62
N GLU A 224 37.17 13.79 35.88
CA GLU A 224 37.92 14.50 36.94
C GLU A 224 37.59 13.91 38.33
N ASP A 225 38.53 14.00 39.26
CA ASP A 225 38.39 13.39 40.61
C ASP A 225 37.20 13.97 41.41
N ASP A 226 36.81 15.22 41.13
CA ASP A 226 35.68 15.92 41.73
C ASP A 226 34.39 15.89 40.87
N ALA A 227 34.39 15.12 39.77
CA ALA A 227 33.23 14.97 38.91
C ALA A 227 32.02 14.40 39.69
N PRO A 228 30.78 14.75 39.29
CA PRO A 228 29.58 14.26 39.95
C PRO A 228 29.51 12.71 39.94
N ARG A 229 28.88 12.15 40.99
CA ARG A 229 28.79 10.70 41.20
C ARG A 229 28.26 9.91 39.99
N ALA A 230 27.34 10.49 39.21
CA ALA A 230 26.80 9.84 38.03
C ALA A 230 27.89 9.57 36.96
N LEU A 231 28.83 10.51 36.76
CA LEU A 231 29.95 10.31 35.83
C LEU A 231 30.94 9.26 36.37
N GLN A 232 31.20 9.29 37.67
CA GLN A 232 32.05 8.29 38.32
C GLN A 232 31.43 6.87 38.19
N SER A 233 30.12 6.74 38.40
CA SER A 233 29.36 5.48 38.23
C SER A 233 29.48 4.92 36.80
N MET A 234 29.35 5.77 35.77
CA MET A 234 29.54 5.34 34.39
C MET A 234 30.99 4.88 34.13
N TRP A 235 31.98 5.57 34.71
CA TRP A 235 33.39 5.20 34.57
C TRP A 235 33.72 3.88 35.28
N GLU A 236 33.16 3.65 36.47
CA GLU A 236 33.27 2.38 37.19
C GLU A 236 32.72 1.22 36.36
N THR A 237 31.56 1.41 35.74
CA THR A 237 30.95 0.42 34.83
C THR A 237 31.86 0.15 33.63
N TRP A 238 32.44 1.19 33.03
CA TRP A 238 33.38 1.06 31.91
C TRP A 238 34.64 0.25 32.27
N ILE A 239 35.23 0.51 33.45
CA ILE A 239 36.37 -0.27 33.94
C ILE A 239 35.96 -1.72 34.18
N GLU A 240 34.82 -1.94 34.84
CA GLU A 240 34.30 -3.28 35.15
C GLU A 240 34.13 -4.14 33.88
N MET A 241 33.68 -3.55 32.77
CA MET A 241 33.52 -4.21 31.46
C MET A 241 34.86 -4.73 30.88
N HIS A 242 35.99 -4.13 31.24
CA HIS A 242 37.32 -4.47 30.73
C HIS A 242 38.13 -5.32 31.71
N GLU A 243 37.65 -5.52 32.94
CA GLU A 243 38.34 -6.35 33.93
C GLU A 243 38.14 -7.85 33.65
N PRO A 244 39.24 -8.64 33.52
CA PRO A 244 39.14 -10.07 33.30
C PRO A 244 38.66 -10.79 34.56
N GLY A 245 37.44 -11.35 34.51
CA GLY A 245 36.88 -12.20 35.57
C GLY A 245 35.55 -11.72 36.15
N THR A 246 35.07 -10.55 35.76
CA THR A 246 33.78 -10.02 36.18
C THR A 246 32.64 -10.88 35.62
N ARG A 247 31.74 -11.34 36.51
CA ARG A 247 30.61 -12.24 36.20
C ARG A 247 29.28 -11.49 36.00
N ARG A 248 29.33 -10.25 35.53
CA ARG A 248 28.12 -9.44 35.34
C ARG A 248 27.50 -9.70 33.97
N SER A 249 26.18 -9.57 33.89
CA SER A 249 25.50 -9.79 32.60
C SER A 249 25.66 -8.56 31.71
N LEU A 250 25.92 -8.76 30.40
CA LEU A 250 26.00 -7.68 29.40
C LEU A 250 24.80 -6.73 29.46
N ARG A 251 23.62 -7.30 29.78
CA ARG A 251 22.37 -6.57 29.89
C ARG A 251 22.36 -5.60 31.07
N GLU A 252 22.95 -6.01 32.18
CA GLU A 252 23.02 -5.21 33.39
C GLU A 252 23.93 -4.00 33.18
N TRP A 253 25.11 -4.20 32.59
CA TRP A 253 25.97 -3.08 32.17
C TRP A 253 25.24 -2.08 31.27
N LEU A 254 24.45 -2.56 30.31
CA LEU A 254 23.68 -1.69 29.43
C LEU A 254 22.58 -0.92 30.18
N HIS A 255 21.84 -1.58 31.07
CA HIS A 255 20.78 -0.93 31.85
C HIS A 255 21.34 0.13 32.80
N ASP A 256 22.43 -0.18 33.52
CA ASP A 256 23.08 0.77 34.43
C ASP A 256 23.57 1.99 33.67
N SER A 257 24.26 1.76 32.55
CA SER A 257 24.73 2.82 31.65
C SER A 257 23.59 3.69 31.11
N GLN A 258 22.42 3.10 30.82
CA GLN A 258 21.24 3.83 30.38
C GLN A 258 20.63 4.68 31.50
N MET A 259 20.59 4.17 32.73
CA MET A 259 20.10 4.90 33.89
C MET A 259 21.00 6.09 34.22
N ASP A 260 22.31 5.88 34.28
CA ASP A 260 23.26 6.95 34.57
C ASP A 260 23.21 8.06 33.50
N LEU A 261 23.14 7.69 32.21
CA LEU A 261 22.99 8.67 31.13
C LEU A 261 21.69 9.47 31.26
N HIS A 262 20.58 8.80 31.65
CA HIS A 262 19.29 9.45 31.86
C HIS A 262 19.33 10.46 33.02
N ASP A 263 19.98 10.10 34.13
CA ASP A 263 20.14 10.98 35.28
C ASP A 263 20.99 12.20 34.91
N ILE A 264 22.05 12.02 34.12
CA ILE A 264 22.89 13.12 33.61
C ILE A 264 22.09 14.03 32.67
N HIS A 265 21.27 13.48 31.77
CA HIS A 265 20.40 14.27 30.88
C HIS A 265 19.34 15.08 31.65
N THR A 266 18.75 14.47 32.67
CA THR A 266 17.75 15.10 33.54
C THR A 266 18.38 16.21 34.38
N GLY A 267 19.54 15.94 34.96
CA GLY A 267 20.32 16.92 35.72
C GLY A 267 20.83 18.06 34.84
N TYR A 268 21.29 17.79 33.62
CA TYR A 268 21.71 18.81 32.65
C TYR A 268 20.57 19.82 32.38
N SER A 269 19.36 19.30 32.16
CA SER A 269 18.16 20.12 31.94
C SER A 269 17.80 20.98 33.16
N SER A 270 18.22 20.55 34.35
CA SER A 270 18.03 21.24 35.62
C SER A 270 19.20 22.15 36.00
N GLY A 271 20.24 22.23 35.15
CA GLY A 271 21.45 23.03 35.38
C GLY A 271 22.48 22.40 36.33
N ALA A 272 22.33 21.11 36.67
CA ALA A 272 23.23 20.38 37.57
C ALA A 272 24.48 19.82 36.88
N PHE A 273 24.48 19.72 35.54
CA PHE A 273 25.61 19.29 34.73
C PHE A 273 25.91 20.30 33.64
N SER A 274 27.18 20.46 33.33
CA SER A 274 27.71 21.23 32.21
C SER A 274 27.53 20.49 30.87
N LEU A 275 27.73 21.23 29.77
CA LEU A 275 27.72 20.65 28.44
C LEU A 275 28.88 19.66 28.23
N GLN A 276 30.03 19.92 28.85
CA GLN A 276 31.22 19.06 28.79
C GLN A 276 30.96 17.71 29.45
N GLU A 277 30.36 17.72 30.64
CA GLU A 277 30.01 16.48 31.37
C GLU A 277 28.95 15.67 30.62
N ARG A 278 27.94 16.35 30.06
CA ARG A 278 26.95 15.70 29.21
C ARG A 278 27.59 15.06 27.97
N ALA A 279 28.45 15.79 27.26
CA ALA A 279 29.13 15.29 26.07
C ALA A 279 30.05 14.10 26.39
N TRP A 280 30.77 14.15 27.51
CA TRP A 280 31.59 13.04 28.00
C TRP A 280 30.74 11.79 28.29
N ALA A 281 29.61 11.96 28.98
CA ALA A 281 28.69 10.86 29.30
C ALA A 281 28.06 10.23 28.04
N GLU A 282 27.63 11.04 27.08
CA GLU A 282 27.08 10.57 25.80
C GLU A 282 28.13 9.76 25.02
N GLN A 283 29.38 10.21 24.96
CA GLN A 283 30.48 9.48 24.30
C GLN A 283 30.84 8.18 25.02
N LEU A 284 30.95 8.21 26.35
CA LEU A 284 31.23 6.99 27.13
C LEU A 284 30.12 5.95 26.96
N TYR A 285 28.85 6.40 26.94
CA TYR A 285 27.72 5.53 26.67
C TYR A 285 27.79 4.87 25.28
N LEU A 286 28.10 5.64 24.23
CA LEU A 286 28.29 5.09 22.88
C LEU A 286 29.41 4.04 22.84
N ASN A 287 30.51 4.27 23.54
CA ASN A 287 31.60 3.31 23.68
C ASN A 287 31.16 2.03 24.41
N MET A 288 30.39 2.17 25.50
CA MET A 288 29.82 1.02 26.21
C MET A 288 28.88 0.21 25.32
N CYS A 289 28.00 0.86 24.56
CA CYS A 289 27.15 0.19 23.56
C CYS A 289 27.98 -0.56 22.52
N HIS A 290 29.06 0.05 22.03
CA HIS A 290 29.95 -0.59 21.06
C HIS A 290 30.65 -1.83 21.63
N GLU A 291 31.09 -1.77 22.88
CA GLU A 291 31.76 -2.89 23.54
C GLU A 291 30.79 -4.03 23.85
N VAL A 292 29.59 -3.72 24.36
CA VAL A 292 28.52 -4.70 24.52
C VAL A 292 28.20 -5.37 23.18
N GLN A 293 28.10 -4.61 22.09
CA GLN A 293 27.80 -5.14 20.76
C GLN A 293 28.81 -6.19 20.28
N LYS A 294 30.11 -6.03 20.59
CA LYS A 294 31.15 -7.02 20.24
C LYS A 294 31.01 -8.33 21.02
N GLN A 295 30.47 -8.27 22.24
CA GLN A 295 30.33 -9.43 23.13
C GLN A 295 28.98 -10.17 22.96
N LEU A 296 28.01 -9.57 22.26
CA LEU A 296 26.71 -10.20 22.02
C LEU A 296 26.80 -11.39 21.05
N ASP A 297 26.45 -12.57 21.55
CA ASP A 297 26.25 -13.78 20.74
C ASP A 297 24.81 -13.87 20.16
N PRO A 298 24.62 -13.85 18.82
CA PRO A 298 23.30 -14.04 18.17
C PRO A 298 22.65 -15.41 18.43
N SER A 299 23.44 -16.41 18.80
CA SER A 299 22.95 -17.76 19.14
C SER A 299 22.20 -17.77 20.47
N ASN A 300 22.57 -16.86 21.39
CA ASN A 300 21.93 -16.73 22.69
C ASN A 300 20.59 -15.98 22.58
N ARG A 301 19.50 -16.66 22.94
CA ARG A 301 18.14 -16.10 22.88
C ARG A 301 17.96 -14.84 23.74
N ALA A 302 18.68 -14.73 24.86
CA ALA A 302 18.59 -13.56 25.74
C ALA A 302 19.27 -12.32 25.14
N HIS A 303 20.21 -12.50 24.21
CA HIS A 303 20.96 -11.42 23.57
C HIS A 303 20.23 -10.81 22.37
N ARG A 304 19.40 -11.59 21.66
CA ARG A 304 18.67 -11.13 20.46
C ARG A 304 17.94 -9.79 20.60
N PRO A 305 17.10 -9.56 21.64
CA PRO A 305 16.42 -8.27 21.78
C PRO A 305 17.41 -7.11 22.01
N ILE A 306 18.54 -7.36 22.65
CA ILE A 306 19.60 -6.36 22.87
C ILE A 306 20.32 -6.06 21.55
N ILE A 307 20.55 -7.09 20.73
CA ILE A 307 21.12 -6.92 19.39
C ILE A 307 20.21 -6.02 18.54
N ASP A 308 18.90 -6.28 18.53
CA ASP A 308 17.95 -5.48 17.74
C ASP A 308 17.93 -4.02 18.22
N GLU A 309 17.88 -3.79 19.54
CA GLU A 309 17.93 -2.44 20.13
C GLU A 309 19.22 -1.70 19.77
N LEU A 310 20.38 -2.35 19.89
CA LEU A 310 21.66 -1.73 19.57
C LEU A 310 21.82 -1.51 18.06
N GLN A 311 21.28 -2.39 17.21
CA GLN A 311 21.33 -2.17 15.76
C GLN A 311 20.54 -0.93 15.33
N GLU A 312 19.37 -0.69 15.92
CA GLU A 312 18.58 0.50 15.63
C GLU A 312 19.30 1.77 16.13
N ARG A 313 19.82 1.73 17.36
CA ARG A 313 20.48 2.88 17.98
C ARG A 313 21.82 3.23 17.33
N MET A 314 22.56 2.22 16.87
CA MET A 314 23.91 2.37 16.31
C MET A 314 23.91 2.43 14.77
N ALA A 315 22.74 2.53 14.14
CA ALA A 315 22.64 2.59 12.69
C ALA A 315 23.23 3.90 12.13
N ASP A 316 24.02 3.77 11.06
CA ASP A 316 24.44 4.90 10.23
C ASP A 316 23.20 5.65 9.69
N LYS A 317 23.14 6.96 9.89
CA LYS A 317 22.13 7.80 9.23
C LYS A 317 22.68 8.26 7.88
N MET A 318 22.04 7.84 6.80
CA MET A 318 22.46 8.18 5.43
C MET A 318 21.52 9.20 4.83
N TYR A 319 22.09 10.29 4.33
CA TYR A 319 21.36 11.32 3.60
C TYR A 319 21.44 11.03 2.11
N VAL A 320 20.30 10.67 1.53
CA VAL A 320 20.17 10.37 0.11
C VAL A 320 19.71 11.62 -0.62
N ASN A 321 20.33 11.94 -1.76
CA ASN A 321 20.07 13.15 -2.53
C ASN A 321 18.77 13.05 -3.36
N PHE A 322 17.63 12.97 -2.69
CA PHE A 322 16.32 13.02 -3.32
C PHE A 322 15.26 13.53 -2.33
N SER A 323 14.07 13.83 -2.85
CA SER A 323 12.91 14.17 -2.01
C SER A 323 11.90 13.03 -2.00
N LEU A 324 11.58 12.54 -0.80
CA LEU A 324 10.56 11.51 -0.60
C LEU A 324 9.20 11.96 -1.17
N PHE A 325 8.81 13.21 -0.93
CA PHE A 325 7.52 13.76 -1.36
C PHE A 325 7.42 13.93 -2.88
N GLN A 326 8.55 14.15 -3.57
CA GLN A 326 8.57 14.30 -5.01
C GLN A 326 8.58 12.95 -5.74
N SER A 327 9.33 11.98 -5.22
CA SER A 327 9.61 10.72 -5.93
C SER A 327 8.83 9.52 -5.40
N MET A 328 8.41 9.53 -4.14
CA MET A 328 7.71 8.42 -3.48
C MET A 328 6.60 8.95 -2.53
N PRO A 329 5.63 9.74 -3.03
CA PRO A 329 4.58 10.30 -2.19
C PRO A 329 3.73 9.23 -1.49
N ASP A 330 3.54 8.06 -2.11
CA ASP A 330 2.80 6.93 -1.50
C ASP A 330 3.49 6.39 -0.24
N ALA A 331 4.82 6.48 -0.15
CA ALA A 331 5.54 6.07 1.06
C ALA A 331 5.18 6.96 2.25
N TRP A 332 4.90 8.25 2.01
CA TRP A 332 4.47 9.19 3.04
C TRP A 332 2.96 9.13 3.32
N GLY A 333 2.14 9.10 2.26
CA GLY A 333 0.69 9.27 2.40
C GLY A 333 -0.04 8.02 2.90
N ILE A 334 0.51 6.83 2.63
CA ILE A 334 -0.14 5.55 2.94
C ILE A 334 0.84 4.49 3.45
N ASP A 335 2.03 4.87 3.94
CA ASP A 335 3.08 3.94 4.39
C ASP A 335 3.36 2.83 3.36
N GLN A 336 3.42 3.18 2.07
CA GLN A 336 3.74 2.24 1.00
C GLN A 336 5.21 1.82 1.11
N LEU A 337 5.47 0.52 1.13
CA LEU A 337 6.82 -0.01 1.09
C LEU A 337 7.36 -0.05 -0.34
N PHE A 338 8.63 0.34 -0.47
CA PHE A 338 9.43 0.22 -1.68
C PHE A 338 10.72 -0.49 -1.36
N ARG A 339 11.13 -1.42 -2.23
CA ARG A 339 12.39 -2.14 -2.06
C ARG A 339 13.56 -1.20 -2.31
N SER A 340 14.39 -0.98 -1.29
CA SER A 340 15.65 -0.26 -1.41
C SER A 340 16.82 -1.24 -1.34
N SER A 341 17.89 -0.94 -2.07
CA SER A 341 19.15 -1.69 -1.97
C SER A 341 20.31 -0.75 -2.21
N ARG A 342 21.42 -1.00 -1.52
CA ARG A 342 22.67 -0.28 -1.71
C ARG A 342 23.60 -1.17 -2.54
N SER A 343 24.06 -0.67 -3.68
CA SER A 343 25.16 -1.29 -4.40
C SER A 343 26.44 -1.11 -3.57
N LYS A 344 27.11 -2.20 -3.21
CA LYS A 344 28.49 -2.14 -2.74
C LYS A 344 29.35 -1.91 -3.98
N GLY A 345 29.71 -0.65 -4.23
CA GLY A 345 30.69 -0.26 -5.24
C GLY A 345 32.08 -0.71 -4.87
#